data_AF-A0A7W0PDI0-F1
#
_entry.id   AF-A0A7W0PDI0-F1
#
_cell.length_a   1.000
_cell.length_b   1.000
_cell.length_c   1.000
_cell.angle_alpha   90.00
_cell.angle_beta   90.00
_cell.angle_gamma   90.00
#
_symmetry.space_group_name_H-M   'P 1'
#
loop_
_entity.id
_entity.type
_entity.pdbx_description
1 polymer ?
#
loop_
_entity_poly.entity_id
_entity_poly.type
_entity_poly.pdbx_seq_one_letter_code
_entity_poly.pdbx_strand_id
1 'polypeptide(L)' 'MTDNSDPSPEATPADARPLDEVVLTHPGGELTMPVVPAPEGAAGINVGKLLASTGMVTLDNGFVNTASCSSTVTYI' A
#
# COMPACT_ATOMS: atom_id res chain seq x y z
N MET A 1 -2.18 -1.07 -41.24
CA MET A 1 -3.47 -1.69 -40.94
C MET A 1 -3.15 -3.00 -40.23
N THR A 2 -3.05 -3.13 -38.91
CA THR A 2 -3.38 -2.35 -37.71
C THR A 2 -2.31 -2.81 -36.69
N ASP A 3 -1.51 -1.94 -36.08
CA ASP A 3 -1.88 -1.27 -34.83
C ASP A 3 -2.62 -2.24 -33.89
N ASN A 4 -1.87 -2.85 -32.96
CA ASN A 4 -2.44 -3.27 -31.69
C ASN A 4 -1.35 -3.09 -30.64
N SER A 5 -1.22 -1.83 -30.24
CA SER A 5 -0.48 -1.40 -29.06
C SER A 5 -0.97 -2.23 -27.87
N ASP A 6 -0.04 -2.96 -27.26
CA ASP A 6 -0.26 -3.64 -25.97
C ASP A 6 -0.55 -2.54 -24.92
N PRO A 7 -1.78 -2.44 -24.39
CA PRO A 7 -2.01 -1.52 -23.30
C PRO A 7 -1.44 -2.17 -22.04
N SER A 8 -0.26 -1.68 -21.64
CA SER A 8 0.19 -1.76 -20.24
C SER A 8 -1.01 -1.54 -19.34
N PRO A 9 -1.28 -2.39 -18.33
CA PRO A 9 -2.45 -2.20 -17.47
C PRO A 9 -2.23 -0.90 -16.69
N GLU A 10 -2.87 0.16 -17.17
CA GLU A 10 -3.05 1.41 -16.44
C GLU A 10 -3.93 1.06 -15.24
N ALA A 11 -3.29 0.97 -14.07
CA ALA A 11 -3.96 0.67 -12.82
C ALA A 11 -5.01 1.77 -12.56
N THR A 12 -6.26 1.47 -12.87
CA THR A 12 -7.41 2.35 -12.61
C THR A 12 -7.71 2.34 -11.11
N PRO A 13 -7.71 3.47 -10.38
CA PRO A 13 -7.92 3.49 -8.94
C PRO A 13 -9.42 3.56 -8.56
N ALA A 14 -10.28 2.71 -9.15
CA ALA A 14 -11.74 2.88 -9.03
C ALA A 14 -12.54 1.64 -8.59
N ASP A 15 -11.91 0.56 -8.14
CA ASP A 15 -12.63 -0.63 -7.59
C ASP A 15 -12.14 -1.04 -6.19
N ALA A 16 -11.61 -0.07 -5.42
CA ALA A 16 -11.16 -0.29 -4.06
C ALA A 16 -12.37 -0.45 -3.12
N ARG A 17 -12.92 -1.67 -3.05
CA ARG A 17 -13.65 -2.11 -1.84
C ARG A 17 -12.76 -1.83 -0.63
N PRO A 18 -13.29 -1.36 0.53
CA PRO A 18 -12.48 -1.18 1.71
C PRO A 18 -11.83 -2.53 2.06
N LEU A 19 -10.52 -2.61 1.89
CA LEU A 19 -9.75 -3.71 2.45
C LEU A 19 -9.54 -3.30 3.90
N ASP A 20 -10.20 -3.97 4.84
CA ASP A 20 -9.96 -3.71 6.27
C ASP A 20 -8.54 -4.15 6.66
N GLU A 21 -8.03 -5.18 5.99
CA GLU A 21 -6.73 -5.78 6.21
C GLU A 21 -6.12 -6.30 4.90
N VAL A 22 -4.80 -6.42 4.88
CA VAL A 22 -4.01 -7.10 3.84
C VAL A 22 -3.13 -8.15 4.47
N VAL A 23 -2.71 -9.16 3.70
CA VAL A 23 -1.82 -10.22 4.19
C VAL A 23 -0.46 -10.12 3.51
N LEU A 24 0.61 -10.04 4.30
CA LEU A 24 1.98 -10.23 3.85
C LEU A 24 2.36 -11.70 4.00
N THR A 25 2.51 -12.40 2.89
CA THR A 25 3.10 -13.75 2.86
C THR A 25 4.62 -13.64 2.81
N HIS A 26 5.31 -14.34 3.70
CA HIS A 26 6.77 -14.36 3.80
C HIS A 26 7.26 -15.75 4.24
N PRO A 27 8.59 -16.04 4.22
CA PRO A 27 9.10 -17.37 4.57
C PRO A 27 8.73 -17.87 5.98
N GLY A 28 8.40 -16.96 6.91
CA GLY A 28 7.98 -17.27 8.27
C GLY A 28 6.47 -17.47 8.44
N GLY A 29 5.69 -17.39 7.36
CA GLY A 29 4.23 -17.53 7.37
C GLY A 29 3.53 -16.30 6.80
N GLU A 30 2.38 -15.97 7.39
CA GLU A 30 1.55 -14.85 6.97
C GLU A 30 1.41 -13.84 8.11
N LEU A 31 1.48 -12.55 7.75
CA LEU A 31 1.21 -11.45 8.66
C LEU A 31 0.05 -10.62 8.12
N THR A 32 -1.07 -10.67 8.81
CA THR A 32 -2.20 -9.77 8.56
C THR A 32 -1.87 -8.37 9.08
N MET A 33 -2.03 -7.37 8.22
CA MET A 33 -1.73 -5.97 8.47
C MET A 33 -2.99 -5.12 8.24
N PRO A 34 -3.38 -4.28 9.21
CA PRO A 34 -4.51 -3.38 9.04
C PRO A 34 -4.27 -2.36 7.93
N VAL A 35 -5.33 -2.01 7.21
CA VAL A 35 -5.34 -0.86 6.31
C VAL A 35 -5.89 0.35 7.06
N VAL A 36 -5.23 1.50 6.89
CA VAL A 36 -5.64 2.79 7.43
C VAL A 36 -6.29 3.58 6.29
N PRO A 37 -7.61 3.82 6.34
CA PRO A 37 -8.30 4.54 5.28
C PRO A 37 -7.88 6.02 5.26
N ALA A 38 -7.89 6.60 4.07
CA ALA A 38 -7.71 8.03 3.86
C ALA A 38 -9.01 8.63 3.27
N PRO A 39 -9.50 9.79 3.75
CA PRO A 39 -10.66 10.45 3.15
C PRO A 39 -10.43 10.86 1.69
N GLU A 40 -9.18 11.23 1.36
CA GLU A 40 -8.69 11.55 0.02
C GLU A 40 -7.29 10.97 -0.16
N GLY A 41 -6.93 10.55 -1.38
CA GLY A 41 -5.65 9.93 -1.70
C GLY A 41 -5.61 8.41 -1.44
N ALA A 42 -4.40 7.87 -1.28
CA ALA A 42 -4.17 6.43 -1.08
C ALA A 42 -4.32 6.02 0.40
N ALA A 43 -4.92 4.85 0.63
CA ALA A 43 -4.94 4.23 1.96
C ALA A 43 -3.54 3.75 2.37
N GLY A 44 -3.25 3.75 3.67
CA GLY A 44 -1.99 3.28 4.23
C GLY A 44 -2.05 1.83 4.70
N ILE A 45 -0.93 1.11 4.64
CA ILE A 45 -0.80 -0.21 5.29
C ILE A 45 -0.04 -0.02 6.60
N ASN A 46 -0.61 -0.46 7.73
CA ASN A 46 0.06 -0.34 9.01
C ASN A 46 1.14 -1.42 9.19
N VAL A 47 2.40 -1.01 8.99
CA VAL A 47 3.58 -1.87 9.12
C VAL A 47 4.17 -1.92 10.54
N GLY A 48 3.48 -1.40 11.56
CA GLY A 48 4.01 -1.28 12.93
C GLY A 48 4.46 -2.59 13.58
N LYS A 49 3.92 -3.73 13.13
CA LYS A 49 4.32 -5.08 13.60
C LYS A 49 5.33 -5.78 12.70
N LEU A 50 5.71 -5.20 11.55
CA LEU A 50 6.49 -5.88 10.52
C LEU A 50 7.83 -6.42 11.06
N LEU A 51 8.64 -5.54 11.64
CA LEU A 51 9.97 -5.93 12.13
C LEU A 51 9.88 -6.94 13.28
N ALA A 52 8.98 -6.71 14.24
CA ALA A 52 8.84 -7.58 15.41
C ALA A 52 8.33 -8.98 15.05
N SER A 53 7.42 -9.08 14.07
CA SER A 53 6.82 -10.36 13.67
C SER A 53 7.65 -11.11 12.63
N THR A 54 8.41 -10.42 11.78
CA THR A 54 9.04 -11.03 10.60
C THR A 54 10.55 -10.89 10.53
N GLY A 55 11.14 -9.98 11.32
CA GLY A 55 12.55 -9.60 11.19
C GLY A 55 12.88 -8.75 9.95
N MET A 56 11.87 -8.35 9.16
CA MET A 56 12.04 -7.57 7.94
C MET A 56 11.74 -6.08 8.15
N VAL A 57 12.25 -5.25 7.23
CA VAL A 57 11.92 -3.82 7.13
C VAL A 57 11.43 -3.52 5.72
N THR A 58 10.64 -2.46 5.57
CA THR A 58 10.36 -1.90 4.24
C THR A 58 11.57 -1.12 3.75
N LEU A 59 11.97 -1.32 2.50
CA LEU A 59 12.98 -0.49 1.84
C LEU A 59 12.26 0.49 0.92
N ASP A 60 12.25 1.76 1.30
CA ASP A 60 11.61 2.85 0.56
C ASP A 60 12.54 4.06 0.54
N ASN A 61 13.39 4.12 -0.49
CA ASN A 61 14.41 5.15 -0.60
C ASN A 61 13.75 6.54 -0.71
N GLY A 62 14.05 7.42 0.25
CA GLY A 62 13.49 8.77 0.28
C GLY A 62 12.04 8.84 0.78
N PHE A 63 11.49 7.75 1.34
CA PHE A 63 10.14 7.71 1.93
C PHE A 63 8.99 8.06 0.96
N VAL A 64 9.16 7.76 -0.33
CA VAL A 64 8.19 8.14 -1.38
C VAL A 64 6.88 7.36 -1.26
N ASN A 65 6.91 6.15 -0.69
CA ASN A 65 5.75 5.28 -0.49
C ASN A 65 5.39 5.11 1.00
N THR A 66 6.00 5.90 1.89
CA THR A 66 5.83 5.79 3.33
C THR A 66 5.09 7.01 3.88
N ALA A 67 3.86 6.80 4.32
CA ALA A 67 3.13 7.81 5.09
C ALA A 67 3.62 7.84 6.55
N SER A 68 4.42 8.85 6.91
CA SER A 68 5.02 8.98 8.24
C SER A 68 4.11 9.65 9.29
N CYS A 69 3.06 10.36 8.85
CA CYS A 69 2.11 11.02 9.73
C CYS A 69 0.69 11.03 9.13
N SER A 70 -0.30 11.28 9.98
CA SER A 70 -1.66 11.62 9.59
C SER A 70 -1.87 13.13 9.79
N SER A 71 -2.50 13.80 8.83
CA SER A 71 -2.80 15.22 8.91
C SER A 71 -4.13 15.53 8.23
N THR A 72 -4.87 16.48 8.77
CA THR A 72 -6.08 17.05 8.18
C THR A 72 -5.88 18.51 7.77
N VAL A 73 -4.64 19.00 7.76
CA VAL A 73 -4.33 20.42 7.54
C VAL A 73 -4.22 20.75 6.05
N THR A 74 -3.60 19.88 5.26
CA THR A 74 -3.37 20.13 3.83
C THR A 74 -3.32 18.80 3.08
N TYR A 75 -3.96 18.78 1.92
CA TYR A 75 -3.89 17.73 0.91
C TYR A 75 -3.22 18.30 -0.35
N ILE A 76 -2.42 17.49 -1.04
CA ILE A 76 -1.68 17.86 -2.26
C ILE A 76 -2.06 16.96 -3.43
#